data_AF-T0S4U7-F1
#
_entry.id   AF-T0S4U7-F1
#
_cell.length_a   1.000
_cell.length_b   1.000
_cell.length_c   1.000
_cell.angle_alpha   90.00
_cell.angle_beta   90.00
_cell.angle_gamma   90.00
#
_symmetry.space_group_name_H-M   'P 1'
#
loop_
_entity.id
_entity.type
_entity.pdbx_description
1 polymer ?
#
loop_
_entity_poly.entity_id
_entity_poly.type
_entity_poly.pdbx_seq_one_letter_code
_entity_poly.pdbx_strand_id
1 'polypeptide(L)'
;MGQNLSADATEVVHFRKMVKHTFHGNVAKLETHFYEASMAFQISRAAYIDVSNRIEGRIESIHDSRRHEAKLEKHLDEKQLFFAAVEDGRIVLGDTLLHVAVRLGHVEVVLFLLSMGLRENVPNFRGQFAHECCKLPSIQVLMDDVVLVHDVLGFDYDDEPRVHRLVDTLRTLWPLWMYDASEAGPLVQVVSDTRTSHLQYAKLVKIAATMASRYRTHVTLGGLPIALELLRAHDRQAYDAKRAFHKLPTPEKLQVVWDILGTYFPRWKHLKSVEKDAAYLAFIEDAMGAWITIADDLRLYLDDATLPTDADVLQALEPQVWKRRLAPPPDAVEDLCAHISGVEKVTGLKHLHIDDRAH
;
A
#
# COMPACT_ATOMS: atom_id res chain seq x y z
N MET A 1 11.64 22.61 8.64
CA MET A 1 11.22 23.68 9.57
C MET A 1 9.72 23.76 9.51
N GLY A 2 9.01 23.33 10.57
CA GLY A 2 7.55 23.40 10.61
C GLY A 2 7.10 24.86 10.52
N GLN A 3 6.27 25.17 9.52
CA GLN A 3 5.63 26.48 9.44
C GLN A 3 4.64 26.62 10.60
N ASN A 4 5.13 27.09 11.75
CA ASN A 4 4.29 27.76 12.76
C ASN A 4 4.06 29.23 12.32
N LEU A 5 3.78 29.45 11.03
CA LEU A 5 3.32 30.74 10.52
C LEU A 5 1.82 30.77 10.74
N SER A 6 1.37 31.57 11.71
CA SER A 6 0.01 32.11 11.89
C SER A 6 -0.99 31.69 10.80
N ALA A 7 -1.44 30.44 10.83
CA ALA A 7 -2.46 29.95 9.92
C ALA A 7 -3.74 30.75 10.17
N ASP A 8 -4.40 31.19 9.10
CA ASP A 8 -5.69 31.89 9.26
C ASP A 8 -6.66 30.98 10.02
N ALA A 9 -7.53 31.58 10.84
CA ALA A 9 -8.51 30.86 11.66
C ALA A 9 -9.32 29.86 10.82
N THR A 10 -9.55 30.19 9.56
CA THR A 10 -10.24 29.36 8.58
C THR A 10 -9.46 28.09 8.25
N GLU A 11 -8.15 28.20 7.99
CA GLU A 11 -7.29 27.09 7.59
C GLU A 11 -7.17 26.04 8.70
N VAL A 12 -7.03 26.49 9.96
CA VAL A 12 -6.93 25.57 11.11
C VAL A 12 -8.24 24.83 11.36
N VAL A 13 -9.39 25.48 11.12
CA VAL A 13 -10.70 24.82 11.20
C VAL A 13 -10.86 23.77 10.11
N HIS A 14 -10.42 24.05 8.88
CA HIS A 14 -10.40 23.07 7.79
C HIS A 14 -9.46 21.90 8.09
N PHE A 15 -8.24 22.19 8.55
CA PHE A 15 -7.27 21.16 8.92
C PHE A 15 -7.81 20.23 10.01
N ARG A 16 -8.46 20.78 11.04
CA ARG A 16 -9.12 19.97 12.08
C ARG A 16 -10.19 19.03 11.52
N LYS A 17 -11.00 19.49 10.56
CA LYS A 17 -12.00 18.63 9.90
C LYS A 17 -11.32 17.53 9.09
N MET A 18 -10.26 17.86 8.35
CA MET A 18 -9.49 16.86 7.60
C MET A 18 -8.91 15.80 8.55
N VAL A 19 -8.24 16.20 9.64
CA VAL A 19 -7.73 15.29 10.67
C VAL A 19 -8.83 14.37 11.21
N LYS A 20 -10.01 14.91 11.51
CA LYS A 20 -11.15 14.10 11.95
C LYS A 20 -11.59 13.08 10.90
N HIS A 21 -11.72 13.49 9.65
CA HIS A 21 -12.16 12.59 8.57
C HIS A 21 -11.12 11.51 8.27
N THR A 22 -9.84 11.88 8.28
CA THR A 22 -8.71 10.97 8.20
C THR A 22 -8.72 9.99 9.37
N PHE A 23 -8.89 10.45 10.62
CA PHE A 23 -8.92 9.60 11.81
C PHE A 23 -10.02 8.52 11.72
N HIS A 24 -11.20 8.90 11.22
CA HIS A 24 -12.33 7.98 11.04
C HIS A 24 -12.29 7.16 9.73
N GLY A 25 -11.27 7.31 8.90
CA GLY A 25 -11.18 6.61 7.61
C GLY A 25 -12.26 7.00 6.60
N ASN A 26 -12.86 8.19 6.73
CA ASN A 26 -13.98 8.61 5.90
C ASN A 26 -13.49 9.44 4.69
N VAL A 27 -13.07 8.76 3.63
CA VAL A 27 -12.52 9.38 2.41
C VAL A 27 -13.52 10.33 1.75
N ALA A 28 -14.80 9.97 1.62
CA ALA A 28 -15.81 10.83 0.97
C ALA A 28 -16.00 12.18 1.69
N LYS A 29 -16.00 12.18 3.04
CA LYS A 29 -16.05 13.43 3.81
C LYS A 29 -14.74 14.18 3.79
N LEU A 30 -13.61 13.47 3.68
CA LEU A 30 -12.30 14.09 3.53
C LEU A 30 -12.22 14.83 2.20
N GLU A 31 -12.57 14.19 1.08
CA GLU A 31 -12.67 14.82 -0.25
C GLU A 31 -13.52 16.07 -0.24
N THR A 32 -14.73 15.98 0.33
CA THR A 32 -15.67 17.11 0.40
C THR A 32 -15.13 18.30 1.18
N HIS A 33 -14.30 18.06 2.20
CA HIS A 33 -13.76 19.09 3.08
C HIS A 33 -12.25 19.31 2.89
N PHE A 34 -11.67 18.75 1.82
CA PHE A 34 -10.25 18.83 1.57
C PHE A 34 -9.89 20.29 1.30
N TYR A 35 -8.80 20.73 1.89
CA TYR A 35 -8.34 22.10 1.77
C TYR A 35 -6.83 22.10 1.57
N GLU A 36 -6.44 22.31 0.32
CA GLU A 36 -5.06 22.18 -0.15
C GLU A 36 -4.08 23.06 0.64
N ALA A 37 -4.45 24.31 0.94
CA ALA A 37 -3.57 25.22 1.67
C ALA A 37 -3.21 24.74 3.09
N SER A 38 -3.97 23.82 3.69
CA SER A 38 -3.63 23.23 4.99
C SER A 38 -3.22 21.75 4.93
N MET A 39 -2.99 21.19 3.74
CA MET A 39 -2.58 19.79 3.57
C MET A 39 -1.24 19.47 4.24
N ALA A 40 -0.31 20.44 4.26
CA ALA A 40 1.04 20.30 4.79
C ALA A 40 1.12 20.58 6.30
N PHE A 41 0.00 20.90 6.95
CA PHE A 41 0.00 21.19 8.37
C PHE A 41 0.28 19.93 9.19
N GLN A 42 0.89 20.15 10.35
CA GLN A 42 1.17 19.12 11.33
C GLN A 42 0.27 19.29 12.55
N ILE A 43 -0.20 18.19 13.11
CA ILE A 43 -1.09 18.20 14.27
C ILE A 43 -0.34 18.75 15.49
N SER A 44 -0.81 19.89 16.01
CA SER A 44 -0.25 20.53 17.20
C SER A 44 -1.28 20.61 18.33
N ARG A 45 -0.87 20.27 19.55
CA ARG A 45 -1.72 20.39 20.74
C ARG A 45 -2.15 21.84 20.97
N ALA A 46 -1.23 22.78 20.80
CA ALA A 46 -1.50 24.21 20.99
C ALA A 46 -2.53 24.72 19.97
N ALA A 47 -2.35 24.36 18.69
CA ALA A 47 -3.29 24.74 17.63
C ALA A 47 -4.68 24.13 17.87
N TYR A 48 -4.75 22.87 18.33
CA TYR A 48 -6.03 22.23 18.62
C TYR A 48 -6.77 22.91 19.79
N ILE A 49 -6.06 23.25 20.87
CA ILE A 49 -6.64 23.96 22.03
C ILE A 49 -7.15 25.35 21.62
N ASP A 50 -6.36 26.11 20.85
CA ASP A 50 -6.77 27.44 20.39
C ASP A 50 -8.06 27.36 19.55
N VAL A 51 -8.14 26.42 18.60
CA VAL A 51 -9.37 26.19 17.82
C VAL A 51 -10.54 25.76 18.70
N SER A 52 -10.31 24.88 19.67
CA SER A 52 -11.35 24.47 20.63
C SER A 52 -11.92 25.66 21.39
N ASN A 53 -11.07 26.53 21.95
CA ASN A 53 -11.50 27.70 22.70
C ASN A 53 -12.32 28.67 21.82
N ARG A 54 -11.92 28.86 20.55
CA ARG A 54 -12.69 29.68 19.60
C ARG A 54 -14.05 29.07 19.26
N ILE A 55 -14.14 27.75 19.14
CA ILE A 55 -15.41 27.05 18.92
C ILE A 55 -16.30 27.17 20.14
N GLU A 56 -15.76 26.97 21.35
CA GLU A 56 -16.47 27.12 22.62
C GLU A 56 -17.06 28.54 22.74
N GLY A 57 -16.28 29.60 22.49
CA GLY A 57 -16.81 30.97 22.49
C GLY A 57 -17.92 31.23 21.44
N ARG A 58 -17.86 30.57 20.28
CA ARG A 58 -18.97 30.62 19.30
C ARG A 58 -20.20 29.86 19.79
N ILE A 59 -20.03 28.74 20.48
CA ILE A 59 -21.13 27.98 21.06
C ILE A 59 -21.80 28.79 22.17
N GLU A 60 -21.03 29.43 23.05
CA GLU A 60 -21.53 30.31 24.13
C GLU A 60 -22.39 31.46 23.59
N SER A 61 -22.10 31.96 22.39
CA SER A 61 -22.91 33.00 21.76
C SER A 61 -24.29 32.53 21.26
N ILE A 62 -24.58 31.22 21.26
CA ILE A 62 -25.87 30.66 20.82
C ILE A 62 -26.91 30.89 21.92
N HIS A 63 -27.92 31.71 21.64
CA HIS A 63 -28.95 32.06 22.62
C HIS A 63 -30.01 30.95 22.86
N ASP A 64 -30.20 30.06 21.89
CA ASP A 64 -31.12 28.92 22.01
C ASP A 64 -30.48 27.82 22.87
N SER A 65 -31.02 27.59 24.08
CA SER A 65 -30.50 26.61 25.05
C SER A 65 -30.37 25.20 24.48
N ARG A 66 -31.39 24.72 23.75
CA ARG A 66 -31.38 23.35 23.20
C ARG A 66 -30.29 23.21 22.14
N ARG A 67 -30.17 24.22 21.28
CA ARG A 67 -29.13 24.23 20.24
C ARG A 67 -27.73 24.42 20.84
N HIS A 68 -27.60 25.24 21.88
CA HIS A 68 -26.37 25.45 22.63
C HIS A 68 -25.88 24.13 23.23
N GLU A 69 -26.71 23.47 24.03
CA GLU A 69 -26.40 22.19 24.69
C GLU A 69 -25.98 21.12 23.68
N ALA A 70 -26.77 20.91 22.62
CA ALA A 70 -26.47 19.92 21.59
C ALA A 70 -25.14 20.20 20.84
N LYS A 71 -24.77 21.48 20.66
CA LYS A 71 -23.50 21.85 20.04
C LYS A 71 -22.32 21.70 21.00
N LEU A 72 -22.52 22.04 22.27
CA LEU A 72 -21.51 21.91 23.31
C LEU A 72 -21.16 20.45 23.54
N GLU A 73 -22.16 19.58 23.75
CA GLU A 73 -21.97 18.13 23.95
C GLU A 73 -21.16 17.52 22.80
N LYS A 74 -21.60 17.76 21.56
CA LYS A 74 -20.88 17.29 20.36
C LYS A 74 -19.43 17.80 20.28
N HIS A 75 -19.17 19.03 20.72
CA HIS A 75 -17.81 19.58 20.72
C HIS A 75 -16.94 18.90 21.78
N LEU A 76 -17.48 18.71 22.98
CA LEU A 76 -16.79 18.06 24.10
C LEU A 76 -16.48 16.60 23.78
N ASP A 77 -17.41 15.85 23.18
CA ASP A 77 -17.18 14.47 22.75
C ASP A 77 -16.03 14.38 21.74
N GLU A 78 -16.00 15.29 20.76
CA GLU A 78 -14.93 15.32 19.76
C GLU A 78 -13.58 15.73 20.37
N LYS A 79 -13.58 16.66 21.33
CA LYS A 79 -12.40 17.09 22.07
C LYS A 79 -11.84 15.95 22.90
N GLN A 80 -12.68 15.25 23.65
CA GLN A 80 -12.31 14.09 24.45
C GLN A 80 -11.76 12.97 23.57
N LEU A 81 -12.44 12.64 22.47
CA LEU A 81 -11.97 11.62 21.53
C LEU A 81 -10.58 11.95 20.96
N PHE A 82 -10.34 13.21 20.59
CA PHE A 82 -9.02 13.63 20.10
C PHE A 82 -7.93 13.44 21.16
N PHE A 83 -8.15 13.90 22.40
CA PHE A 83 -7.13 13.75 23.45
C PHE A 83 -6.92 12.29 23.84
N ALA A 84 -7.98 11.48 23.90
CA ALA A 84 -7.85 10.05 24.11
C ALA A 84 -7.04 9.37 22.99
N ALA A 85 -7.26 9.76 21.73
CA ALA A 85 -6.47 9.28 20.58
C ALA A 85 -5.01 9.73 20.62
N VAL A 86 -4.69 10.86 21.26
CA VAL A 86 -3.31 11.29 21.47
C VAL A 86 -2.65 10.48 22.59
N GLU A 87 -3.39 10.22 23.68
CA GLU A 87 -2.90 9.45 24.84
C GLU A 87 -2.65 7.98 24.49
N ASP A 88 -3.52 7.36 23.70
CA ASP A 88 -3.36 5.98 23.25
C ASP A 88 -2.40 5.82 22.04
N GLY A 89 -1.87 6.94 21.52
CA GLY A 89 -0.89 6.97 20.44
C GLY A 89 -1.45 6.69 19.05
N ARG A 90 -2.78 6.73 18.85
CA ARG A 90 -3.41 6.72 17.51
C ARG A 90 -3.20 8.02 16.74
N ILE A 91 -2.97 9.12 17.45
CA ILE A 91 -2.51 10.40 16.89
C ILE A 91 -1.23 10.79 17.62
N VAL A 92 -0.16 11.06 16.89
CA VAL A 92 1.08 11.58 17.46
C VAL A 92 1.21 13.07 17.12
N LEU A 93 1.68 13.87 18.06
CA LEU A 93 1.91 15.29 17.80
C LEU A 93 2.98 15.45 16.69
N GLY A 94 2.73 16.39 15.80
CA GLY A 94 3.51 16.59 14.59
C GLY A 94 3.09 15.70 13.42
N ASP A 95 2.16 14.74 13.61
CA ASP A 95 1.66 13.92 12.51
C ASP A 95 1.03 14.82 11.43
N THR A 96 1.32 14.53 10.16
CA THR A 96 0.52 15.01 9.02
C THR A 96 -0.72 14.12 8.85
N LEU A 97 -1.63 14.49 7.95
CA LEU A 97 -2.76 13.63 7.59
C LEU A 97 -2.30 12.23 7.13
N LEU A 98 -1.19 12.16 6.40
CA LEU A 98 -0.65 10.90 5.89
C LEU A 98 -0.18 9.97 7.03
N HIS A 99 0.46 10.51 8.07
CA HIS A 99 0.85 9.71 9.25
C HIS A 99 -0.36 9.08 9.92
N VAL A 100 -1.43 9.87 10.14
CA VAL A 100 -2.65 9.37 10.78
C VAL A 100 -3.31 8.29 9.92
N ALA A 101 -3.44 8.51 8.62
CA ALA A 101 -4.02 7.54 7.68
C ALA A 101 -3.24 6.21 7.68
N VAL A 102 -1.91 6.30 7.58
CA VAL A 102 -1.00 5.15 7.56
C VAL A 102 -1.03 4.37 8.88
N ARG A 103 -0.93 5.09 10.01
CA ARG A 103 -0.92 4.48 11.35
C ARG A 103 -2.20 3.74 11.68
N LEU A 104 -3.33 4.24 11.17
CA LEU A 104 -4.65 3.65 11.39
C LEU A 104 -5.06 2.64 10.31
N GLY A 105 -4.27 2.49 9.25
CA GLY A 105 -4.54 1.50 8.21
C GLY A 105 -5.62 1.90 7.21
N HIS A 106 -5.91 3.19 7.05
CA HIS A 106 -6.98 3.68 6.18
C HIS A 106 -6.53 3.76 4.72
N VAL A 107 -6.49 2.61 4.03
CA VAL A 107 -5.99 2.48 2.64
C VAL A 107 -6.55 3.54 1.70
N GLU A 108 -7.87 3.71 1.63
CA GLU A 108 -8.50 4.66 0.71
C GLU A 108 -8.12 6.12 1.02
N VAL A 109 -7.94 6.45 2.30
CA VAL A 109 -7.49 7.78 2.71
C VAL A 109 -6.01 7.98 2.36
N VAL A 110 -5.17 6.95 2.51
CA VAL A 110 -3.76 7.01 2.09
C VAL A 110 -3.66 7.27 0.59
N LEU A 111 -4.38 6.49 -0.23
CA LEU A 111 -4.40 6.65 -1.69
C LEU A 111 -4.87 8.04 -2.11
N PHE A 112 -5.95 8.55 -1.49
CA PHE A 112 -6.44 9.90 -1.75
C PHE A 112 -5.40 10.97 -1.35
N LEU A 113 -4.78 10.86 -0.18
CA LEU A 113 -3.78 11.85 0.25
C LEU A 113 -2.55 11.84 -0.64
N LEU A 114 -2.10 10.67 -1.10
CA LEU A 114 -1.00 10.53 -2.05
C LEU A 114 -1.35 11.12 -3.41
N SER A 115 -2.59 10.95 -3.90
CA SER A 115 -3.02 11.54 -5.18
C SER A 115 -3.13 13.07 -5.11
N MET A 116 -3.28 13.65 -3.92
CA MET A 116 -3.20 15.10 -3.69
C MET A 116 -1.76 15.61 -3.54
N GLY A 117 -0.74 14.76 -3.69
CA GLY A 117 0.67 15.17 -3.62
C GLY A 117 1.22 15.35 -2.21
N LEU A 118 0.62 14.74 -1.17
CA LEU A 118 1.22 14.77 0.17
C LEU A 118 2.57 14.06 0.18
N ARG A 119 3.59 14.78 0.66
CA ARG A 119 4.94 14.25 0.84
C ARG A 119 5.04 13.35 2.07
N GLU A 120 5.58 12.16 1.90
CA GLU A 120 5.85 11.17 2.93
C GLU A 120 7.13 11.43 3.72
N ASN A 121 8.01 12.29 3.22
CA ASN A 121 9.31 12.65 3.81
C ASN A 121 9.24 13.78 4.85
N VAL A 122 8.04 14.20 5.27
CA VAL A 122 7.87 15.19 6.33
C VAL A 122 7.89 14.44 7.68
N PRO A 123 8.86 14.66 8.58
CA PRO A 123 8.88 13.96 9.85
C PRO A 123 7.90 14.60 10.84
N ASN A 124 7.23 13.77 11.65
CA ASN A 124 6.47 14.24 12.80
C ASN A 124 7.39 14.75 13.94
N PHE A 125 6.83 15.18 15.09
CA PHE A 125 7.63 15.71 16.18
C PHE A 125 8.46 14.64 16.93
N ARG A 126 8.26 13.35 16.61
CA ARG A 126 9.13 12.26 17.05
C ARG A 126 10.25 11.96 16.05
N GLY A 127 10.32 12.68 14.93
CA GLY A 127 11.30 12.45 13.87
C GLY A 127 10.93 11.30 12.93
N GLN A 128 9.73 10.74 13.04
CA GLN A 128 9.29 9.61 12.22
C GLN A 128 8.66 10.10 10.92
N PHE A 129 8.95 9.45 9.82
CA PHE A 129 8.26 9.62 8.55
C PHE A 129 6.97 8.80 8.49
N ALA A 130 6.10 9.10 7.52
CA ALA A 130 4.80 8.41 7.43
C ALA A 130 4.96 6.91 7.21
N HIS A 131 5.88 6.48 6.33
CA HIS A 131 6.12 5.07 6.02
C HIS A 131 6.65 4.25 7.20
N GLU A 132 7.28 4.89 8.19
CA GLU A 132 7.77 4.24 9.42
C GLU A 132 6.66 4.03 10.47
N CYS A 133 5.48 4.62 10.24
CA CYS A 133 4.33 4.53 11.13
C CYS A 133 3.34 3.44 10.72
N CYS A 134 3.62 2.71 9.63
CA CYS A 134 2.79 1.62 9.13
C CYS A 134 2.63 0.49 10.16
N LYS A 135 1.42 -0.04 10.28
CA LYS A 135 1.14 -1.25 11.07
C LYS A 135 0.62 -2.41 10.24
N LEU A 136 0.14 -2.13 9.02
CA LEU A 136 -0.45 -3.11 8.12
C LEU A 136 0.48 -3.36 6.93
N PRO A 137 0.72 -4.63 6.55
CA PRO A 137 1.57 -4.96 5.41
C PRO A 137 1.13 -4.30 4.10
N SER A 138 -0.18 -4.24 3.84
CA SER A 138 -0.74 -3.57 2.66
C SER A 138 -0.38 -2.09 2.54
N ILE A 139 -0.39 -1.36 3.66
CA ILE A 139 0.02 0.05 3.69
C ILE A 139 1.54 0.16 3.56
N GLN A 140 2.31 -0.75 4.18
CA GLN A 140 3.76 -0.75 4.05
C GLN A 140 4.18 -0.87 2.59
N VAL A 141 3.63 -1.83 1.84
CA VAL A 141 3.91 -2.00 0.41
C VAL A 141 3.60 -0.73 -0.37
N LEU A 142 2.43 -0.12 -0.13
CA LEU A 142 2.04 1.12 -0.79
C LEU A 142 3.03 2.27 -0.51
N MET A 143 3.46 2.42 0.75
CA MET A 143 4.39 3.47 1.17
C MET A 143 5.81 3.21 0.65
N ASP A 144 6.27 1.96 0.64
CA ASP A 144 7.58 1.57 0.11
C ASP A 144 7.69 1.87 -1.39
N ASP A 145 6.60 1.70 -2.14
CA ASP A 145 6.53 2.10 -3.55
C ASP A 145 6.66 3.63 -3.71
N VAL A 146 6.04 4.42 -2.84
CA VAL A 146 6.16 5.90 -2.87
C VAL A 146 7.61 6.30 -2.58
N VAL A 147 8.21 5.72 -1.54
CA VAL A 147 9.62 5.95 -1.20
C VAL A 147 10.54 5.57 -2.36
N LEU A 148 10.28 4.44 -3.02
CA LEU A 148 11.05 4.00 -4.19
C LEU A 148 10.97 5.01 -5.34
N VAL A 149 9.79 5.56 -5.63
CA VAL A 149 9.62 6.57 -6.67
C VAL A 149 10.50 7.78 -6.35
N HIS A 150 10.45 8.28 -5.12
CA HIS A 150 11.24 9.44 -4.72
C HIS A 150 12.75 9.15 -4.65
N ASP A 151 13.16 7.93 -4.27
CA ASP A 151 14.57 7.52 -4.30
C ASP A 151 15.14 7.51 -5.73
N VAL A 152 14.31 7.17 -6.73
CA VAL A 152 14.73 7.03 -8.12
C VAL A 152 14.61 8.34 -8.91
N LEU A 153 13.51 9.08 -8.70
CA LEU A 153 13.18 10.28 -9.46
C LEU A 153 13.48 11.58 -8.71
N GLY A 154 13.63 11.54 -7.39
CA GLY A 154 13.60 12.72 -6.52
C GLY A 154 12.17 13.07 -6.09
N PHE A 155 12.01 14.12 -5.28
CA PHE A 155 10.70 14.61 -4.83
C PHE A 155 10.00 15.54 -5.82
N ASP A 156 10.77 16.13 -6.74
CA ASP A 156 10.27 17.03 -7.76
C ASP A 156 10.70 16.44 -9.12
N TYR A 157 9.80 15.67 -9.74
CA TYR A 157 10.07 14.99 -11.01
C TYR A 157 9.05 15.41 -12.07
N ASP A 158 9.54 15.61 -13.29
CA ASP A 158 8.67 15.86 -14.45
C ASP A 158 7.81 14.61 -14.72
N ASP A 159 6.63 14.79 -15.32
CA ASP A 159 5.66 13.73 -15.65
C ASP A 159 4.99 13.00 -14.47
N GLU A 160 4.73 13.73 -13.37
CA GLU A 160 4.04 13.21 -12.18
C GLU A 160 2.81 12.31 -12.47
N PRO A 161 1.86 12.72 -13.36
CA PRO A 161 0.71 11.90 -13.70
C PRO A 161 1.06 10.54 -14.31
N ARG A 162 2.14 10.45 -15.12
CA ARG A 162 2.56 9.19 -15.76
C ARG A 162 3.15 8.23 -14.74
N VAL A 163 3.95 8.74 -13.82
CA VAL A 163 4.56 7.93 -12.75
C VAL A 163 3.48 7.38 -11.82
N HIS A 164 2.54 8.22 -11.37
CA HIS A 164 1.43 7.77 -10.53
C HIS A 164 0.58 6.73 -11.24
N ARG A 165 0.26 6.94 -12.54
CA ARG A 165 -0.44 5.96 -13.36
C ARG A 165 0.31 4.63 -13.44
N LEU A 166 1.62 4.69 -13.71
CA LEU A 166 2.46 3.50 -13.78
C LEU A 166 2.40 2.73 -12.47
N VAL A 167 2.74 3.37 -11.37
CA VAL A 167 2.82 2.73 -10.05
C VAL A 167 1.46 2.16 -9.63
N ASP A 168 0.37 2.91 -9.81
CA ASP A 168 -0.99 2.45 -9.47
C ASP A 168 -1.44 1.25 -10.32
N THR A 169 -1.10 1.28 -11.61
CA THR A 169 -1.38 0.16 -12.52
C THR A 169 -0.58 -1.07 -12.12
N LEU A 170 0.72 -0.93 -11.85
CA LEU A 170 1.59 -2.05 -11.47
C LEU A 170 1.13 -2.72 -10.17
N ARG A 171 0.66 -1.96 -9.17
CA ARG A 171 0.07 -2.49 -7.92
C ARG A 171 -1.16 -3.38 -8.17
N THR A 172 -1.97 -3.02 -9.16
CA THR A 172 -3.21 -3.73 -9.51
C THR A 172 -2.96 -4.90 -10.45
N LEU A 173 -1.99 -4.72 -11.37
CA LEU A 173 -1.59 -5.70 -12.37
C LEU A 173 -0.81 -6.85 -11.75
N TRP A 174 0.11 -6.58 -10.83
CA TRP A 174 1.06 -7.59 -10.34
C TRP A 174 0.40 -8.84 -9.74
N PRO A 175 -0.66 -8.72 -8.90
CA PRO A 175 -1.37 -9.90 -8.41
C PRO A 175 -1.98 -10.76 -9.53
N LEU A 176 -2.29 -10.20 -10.70
CA LEU A 176 -2.92 -10.85 -11.86
C LEU A 176 -1.92 -11.21 -12.97
N TRP A 177 -0.75 -10.60 -12.99
CA TRP A 177 0.37 -10.91 -13.86
C TRP A 177 1.63 -10.61 -13.04
N MET A 178 2.24 -11.66 -12.51
CA MET A 178 3.37 -11.58 -11.60
C MET A 178 4.65 -11.37 -12.40
N TYR A 179 4.80 -10.20 -13.02
CA TYR A 179 5.84 -9.93 -14.01
C TYR A 179 7.25 -9.91 -13.42
N ASP A 180 8.27 -10.06 -14.27
CA ASP A 180 9.69 -9.95 -13.86
C ASP A 180 10.44 -8.81 -14.58
N ALA A 181 11.74 -8.70 -14.32
CA ALA A 181 12.57 -7.63 -14.85
C ALA A 181 12.66 -7.64 -16.39
N SER A 182 12.51 -8.79 -17.05
CA SER A 182 12.53 -8.88 -18.52
C SER A 182 11.25 -8.31 -19.14
N GLU A 183 10.14 -8.36 -18.41
CA GLU A 183 8.82 -7.89 -18.84
C GLU A 183 8.60 -6.40 -18.49
N ALA A 184 9.42 -5.85 -17.60
CA ALA A 184 9.28 -4.48 -17.09
C ALA A 184 9.36 -3.40 -18.19
N GLY A 185 10.24 -3.58 -19.19
CA GLY A 185 10.39 -2.63 -20.30
C GLY A 185 9.10 -2.49 -21.12
N PRO A 186 8.62 -3.56 -21.77
CA PRO A 186 7.37 -3.54 -22.53
C PRO A 186 6.18 -3.07 -21.70
N LEU A 187 6.07 -3.50 -20.44
CA LEU A 187 5.01 -3.04 -19.54
C LEU A 187 5.06 -1.53 -19.30
N VAL A 188 6.25 -0.96 -19.03
CA VAL A 188 6.42 0.50 -18.88
C VAL A 188 5.99 1.22 -20.14
N GLN A 189 6.40 0.75 -21.33
CA GLN A 189 6.03 1.40 -22.59
C GLN A 189 4.52 1.51 -22.77
N VAL A 190 3.79 0.43 -22.46
CA VAL A 190 2.35 0.37 -22.64
C VAL A 190 1.57 1.09 -21.55
N VAL A 191 1.92 0.85 -20.29
CA VAL A 191 1.15 1.34 -19.14
C VAL A 191 1.34 2.84 -18.95
N SER A 192 2.55 3.35 -19.22
CA SER A 192 2.87 4.76 -19.06
C SER A 192 2.90 5.55 -20.38
N ASP A 193 2.62 4.91 -21.52
CA ASP A 193 2.75 5.48 -22.86
C ASP A 193 4.13 6.15 -23.08
N THR A 194 5.19 5.49 -22.60
CA THR A 194 6.55 6.03 -22.61
C THR A 194 7.42 5.34 -23.65
N ARG A 195 8.00 6.10 -24.56
CA ARG A 195 8.94 5.57 -25.56
C ARG A 195 10.31 5.30 -24.94
N THR A 196 11.05 4.35 -25.50
CA THR A 196 12.42 4.03 -25.08
C THR A 196 13.38 5.22 -25.16
N SER A 197 13.09 6.20 -26.02
CA SER A 197 13.86 7.45 -26.15
C SER A 197 13.57 8.49 -25.08
N HIS A 198 12.59 8.26 -24.19
CA HIS A 198 12.26 9.19 -23.12
C HIS A 198 13.36 9.26 -22.07
N LEU A 199 13.70 10.46 -21.59
CA LEU A 199 14.82 10.68 -20.66
C LEU A 199 14.67 9.88 -19.36
N GLN A 200 13.44 9.72 -18.89
CA GLN A 200 13.14 8.98 -17.66
C GLN A 200 12.88 7.49 -17.89
N TYR A 201 12.88 6.98 -19.13
CA TYR A 201 12.47 5.59 -19.44
C TYR A 201 13.23 4.56 -18.59
N ALA A 202 14.56 4.65 -18.54
CA ALA A 202 15.38 3.74 -17.74
C ALA A 202 15.04 3.79 -16.24
N LYS A 203 14.65 4.97 -15.72
CA LYS A 203 14.23 5.15 -14.33
C LYS A 203 12.86 4.50 -14.08
N LEU A 204 11.91 4.65 -14.99
CA LEU A 204 10.60 4.00 -14.91
C LEU A 204 10.72 2.47 -14.95
N VAL A 205 11.59 1.93 -15.82
CA VAL A 205 11.88 0.49 -15.86
C VAL A 205 12.50 0.01 -14.55
N LYS A 206 13.42 0.79 -13.97
CA LYS A 206 14.00 0.49 -12.65
C LYS A 206 12.93 0.44 -11.56
N ILE A 207 12.00 1.38 -11.54
CA ILE A 207 10.87 1.39 -10.59
C ILE A 207 10.05 0.12 -10.76
N ALA A 208 9.59 -0.18 -11.99
CA ALA A 208 8.77 -1.36 -12.27
C ALA A 208 9.45 -2.68 -11.87
N ALA A 209 10.72 -2.86 -12.23
CA ALA A 209 11.49 -4.05 -11.87
C ALA A 209 11.70 -4.18 -10.35
N THR A 210 11.93 -3.05 -9.66
CA THR A 210 12.15 -3.04 -8.21
C THR A 210 10.85 -3.33 -7.46
N MET A 211 9.72 -2.75 -7.88
CA MET A 211 8.39 -3.06 -7.35
C MET A 211 8.09 -4.55 -7.50
N ALA A 212 8.27 -5.11 -8.71
CA ALA A 212 8.06 -6.54 -8.95
C ALA A 212 8.90 -7.41 -8.02
N SER A 213 10.18 -7.07 -7.83
CA SER A 213 11.04 -7.83 -6.94
C SER A 213 10.59 -7.75 -5.48
N ARG A 214 10.23 -6.56 -4.97
CA ARG A 214 9.70 -6.39 -3.61
C ARG A 214 8.42 -7.17 -3.40
N TYR A 215 7.51 -7.13 -4.36
CA TYR A 215 6.25 -7.87 -4.30
C TYR A 215 6.48 -9.39 -4.24
N ARG A 216 7.44 -9.92 -5.00
CA ARG A 216 7.86 -11.33 -4.89
C ARG A 216 8.39 -11.67 -3.51
N THR A 217 9.20 -10.78 -2.94
CA THR A 217 9.73 -10.91 -1.58
C THR A 217 8.60 -10.96 -0.55
N HIS A 218 7.61 -10.06 -0.63
CA HIS A 218 6.46 -10.06 0.27
C HIS A 218 5.61 -11.32 0.16
N VAL A 219 5.35 -11.82 -1.05
CA VAL A 219 4.61 -13.07 -1.25
C VAL A 219 5.37 -14.26 -0.68
N THR A 220 6.70 -14.32 -0.87
CA THR A 220 7.55 -15.34 -0.25
C THR A 220 7.52 -15.27 1.27
N LEU A 221 7.63 -14.08 1.85
CA LEU A 221 7.54 -13.86 3.29
C LEU A 221 6.16 -14.19 3.87
N GLY A 222 5.08 -14.00 3.10
CA GLY A 222 3.75 -14.46 3.47
C GLY A 222 3.59 -15.99 3.42
N GLY A 223 4.29 -16.64 2.49
CA GLY A 223 4.24 -18.09 2.30
C GLY A 223 5.10 -18.90 3.29
N LEU A 224 6.26 -18.38 3.70
CA LEU A 224 7.20 -19.08 4.58
C LEU A 224 6.61 -19.50 5.95
N PRO A 225 5.81 -18.67 6.66
CA PRO A 225 5.13 -19.10 7.88
C PRO A 225 4.22 -20.32 7.67
N ILE A 226 3.50 -20.37 6.55
CA ILE A 226 2.59 -21.48 6.23
C ILE A 226 3.41 -22.75 5.94
N ALA A 227 4.51 -22.62 5.19
CA ALA A 227 5.44 -23.72 4.94
C ALA A 227 6.05 -24.27 6.24
N LEU A 228 6.37 -23.39 7.20
CA LEU A 228 6.87 -23.75 8.53
C LEU A 228 5.84 -24.51 9.36
N GLU A 229 4.59 -24.09 9.34
CA GLU A 229 3.50 -24.80 10.01
C GLU A 229 3.32 -26.21 9.44
N LEU A 230 3.35 -26.36 8.11
CA LEU A 230 3.30 -27.66 7.44
C LEU A 230 4.50 -28.53 7.81
N LEU A 231 5.72 -27.99 7.82
CA LEU A 231 6.91 -28.73 8.25
C LEU A 231 6.78 -29.22 9.69
N ARG A 232 6.34 -28.36 10.61
CA ARG A 232 6.14 -28.72 12.03
C ARG A 232 5.06 -29.80 12.20
N ALA A 233 3.99 -29.75 11.41
CA ALA A 233 2.92 -30.76 11.44
C ALA A 233 3.35 -32.14 10.90
N HIS A 234 4.47 -32.21 10.17
CA HIS A 234 4.98 -33.42 9.54
C HIS A 234 6.40 -33.77 10.00
N ASP A 235 6.67 -33.64 11.30
CA ASP A 235 7.93 -34.03 11.94
C ASP A 235 9.18 -33.43 11.28
N ARG A 236 9.05 -32.24 10.68
CA ARG A 236 10.09 -31.51 9.94
C ARG A 236 10.60 -32.28 8.72
N GLN A 237 9.81 -33.21 8.18
CA GLN A 237 10.13 -33.92 6.95
C GLN A 237 9.57 -33.18 5.75
N ALA A 238 10.45 -32.49 5.00
CA ALA A 238 10.07 -31.69 3.84
C ALA A 238 9.30 -32.48 2.77
N TYR A 239 9.66 -33.74 2.53
CA TYR A 239 8.96 -34.60 1.56
C TYR A 239 7.50 -34.84 1.94
N ASP A 240 7.24 -35.17 3.21
CA ASP A 240 5.90 -35.45 3.69
C ASP A 240 5.04 -34.18 3.76
N ALA A 241 5.62 -33.06 4.18
CA ALA A 241 4.96 -31.76 4.16
C ALA A 241 4.52 -31.35 2.74
N LYS A 242 5.41 -31.51 1.74
CA LYS A 242 5.08 -31.24 0.32
C LYS A 242 3.94 -32.13 -0.16
N ARG A 243 4.01 -33.43 0.15
CA ARG A 243 3.00 -34.41 -0.25
C ARG A 243 1.65 -34.13 0.41
N ALA A 244 1.65 -33.69 1.67
CA ALA A 244 0.44 -33.32 2.39
C ALA A 244 -0.21 -32.09 1.74
N PHE A 245 0.55 -31.05 1.43
CA PHE A 245 0.03 -29.86 0.75
C PHE A 245 -0.61 -30.19 -0.60
N HIS A 246 0.05 -31.02 -1.42
CA HIS A 246 -0.51 -31.41 -2.73
C HIS A 246 -1.85 -32.14 -2.64
N LYS A 247 -2.06 -32.90 -1.54
CA LYS A 247 -3.30 -33.63 -1.28
C LYS A 247 -4.44 -32.75 -0.76
N LEU A 248 -4.16 -31.50 -0.37
CA LEU A 248 -5.21 -30.59 0.08
C LEU A 248 -6.23 -30.34 -1.03
N PRO A 249 -7.51 -30.15 -0.69
CA PRO A 249 -8.52 -29.71 -1.64
C PRO A 249 -8.09 -28.44 -2.38
N THR A 250 -8.42 -28.36 -3.67
CA THR A 250 -8.13 -27.18 -4.51
C THR A 250 -8.59 -25.85 -3.89
N PRO A 251 -9.79 -25.75 -3.29
CA PRO A 251 -10.22 -24.50 -2.65
C PRO A 251 -9.31 -24.04 -1.51
N GLU A 252 -8.78 -24.98 -0.72
CA GLU A 252 -7.87 -24.65 0.40
C GLU A 252 -6.52 -24.15 -0.11
N LYS A 253 -5.98 -24.78 -1.16
CA LYS A 253 -4.74 -24.32 -1.80
C LYS A 253 -4.87 -22.93 -2.40
N LEU A 254 -6.00 -22.65 -3.05
CA LEU A 254 -6.26 -21.32 -3.61
C LEU A 254 -6.48 -20.26 -2.53
N GLN A 255 -7.12 -20.63 -1.41
CA GLN A 255 -7.30 -19.72 -0.28
C GLN A 255 -5.96 -19.19 0.25
N VAL A 256 -4.91 -20.02 0.30
CA VAL A 256 -3.57 -19.58 0.68
C VAL A 256 -3.07 -18.43 -0.20
N VAL A 257 -3.25 -18.53 -1.52
CA VAL A 257 -2.86 -17.45 -2.45
C VAL A 257 -3.68 -16.20 -2.19
N TRP A 258 -5.00 -16.36 -2.02
CA TRP A 258 -5.90 -15.23 -1.81
C TRP A 258 -5.62 -14.49 -0.50
N ASP A 259 -5.28 -15.21 0.57
CA ASP A 259 -4.91 -14.63 1.85
C ASP A 259 -3.60 -13.85 1.76
N ILE A 260 -2.58 -14.41 1.09
CA ILE A 260 -1.32 -13.72 0.86
C ILE A 260 -1.54 -12.46 0.01
N LEU A 261 -2.22 -12.59 -1.14
CA LEU A 261 -2.46 -11.45 -2.02
C LEU A 261 -3.36 -10.40 -1.35
N GLY A 262 -4.38 -10.80 -0.61
CA GLY A 262 -5.26 -9.89 0.14
C GLY A 262 -4.56 -9.15 1.28
N THR A 263 -3.50 -9.75 1.85
CA THR A 263 -2.70 -9.13 2.92
C THR A 263 -1.84 -7.96 2.40
N TYR A 264 -1.28 -8.09 1.20
CA TYR A 264 -0.33 -7.12 0.66
C TYR A 264 -0.91 -6.19 -0.40
N PHE A 265 -1.95 -6.61 -1.14
CA PHE A 265 -2.51 -5.88 -2.28
C PHE A 265 -3.98 -5.52 -2.02
N PRO A 266 -4.27 -4.40 -1.33
CA PRO A 266 -5.60 -4.11 -0.81
C PRO A 266 -6.64 -3.77 -1.90
N ARG A 267 -6.19 -3.31 -3.08
CA ARG A 267 -7.08 -3.03 -4.22
C ARG A 267 -7.32 -4.25 -5.10
N TRP A 268 -6.57 -5.33 -4.89
CA TRP A 268 -6.75 -6.56 -5.66
C TRP A 268 -8.07 -7.24 -5.29
N LYS A 269 -8.74 -7.76 -6.31
CA LYS A 269 -9.96 -8.55 -6.17
C LYS A 269 -9.82 -9.79 -7.03
N HIS A 270 -10.19 -10.93 -6.47
CA HIS A 270 -10.21 -12.19 -7.22
C HIS A 270 -11.21 -12.10 -8.38
N LEU A 271 -10.68 -12.15 -9.61
CA LEU A 271 -11.47 -12.24 -10.83
C LEU A 271 -11.71 -13.72 -11.13
N LYS A 272 -12.91 -14.22 -10.86
CA LYS A 272 -13.30 -15.61 -11.13
C LYS A 272 -13.05 -15.96 -12.59
N SER A 273 -12.07 -16.82 -12.83
CA SER A 273 -11.72 -17.34 -14.15
C SER A 273 -11.09 -18.70 -13.98
N VAL A 274 -11.64 -19.71 -14.66
CA VAL A 274 -11.14 -21.09 -14.60
C VAL A 274 -9.67 -21.17 -15.00
N GLU A 275 -9.28 -20.42 -16.03
CA GLU A 275 -7.90 -20.38 -16.53
C GLU A 275 -6.95 -19.75 -15.50
N LYS A 276 -7.36 -18.65 -14.87
CA LYS A 276 -6.54 -17.97 -13.84
C LYS A 276 -6.46 -18.79 -12.57
N ASP A 277 -7.56 -19.40 -12.15
CA ASP A 277 -7.60 -20.26 -10.96
C ASP A 277 -6.70 -21.48 -11.16
N ALA A 278 -6.66 -22.07 -12.36
CA ALA A 278 -5.73 -23.14 -12.69
C ALA A 278 -4.26 -22.68 -12.64
N ALA A 279 -3.97 -21.46 -13.11
CA ALA A 279 -2.62 -20.90 -13.05
C ALA A 279 -2.18 -20.56 -11.62
N TYR A 280 -3.06 -19.97 -10.80
CA TYR A 280 -2.78 -19.72 -9.38
C TYR A 280 -2.58 -21.03 -8.61
N LEU A 281 -3.35 -22.06 -8.94
CA LEU A 281 -3.18 -23.39 -8.37
C LEU A 281 -1.79 -23.97 -8.72
N ALA A 282 -1.41 -23.91 -9.99
CA ALA A 282 -0.10 -24.39 -10.43
C ALA A 282 1.05 -23.58 -9.79
N PHE A 283 0.87 -22.28 -9.65
CA PHE A 283 1.82 -21.41 -8.95
C PHE A 283 1.97 -21.81 -7.49
N ILE A 284 0.87 -21.95 -6.72
CA ILE A 284 0.97 -22.20 -5.28
C ILE A 284 1.50 -23.59 -4.95
N GLU A 285 1.23 -24.60 -5.78
CA GLU A 285 1.81 -25.94 -5.61
C GLU A 285 3.34 -25.91 -5.72
N ASP A 286 3.87 -25.24 -6.74
CA ASP A 286 5.32 -25.09 -6.94
C ASP A 286 5.93 -24.15 -5.88
N ALA A 287 5.28 -23.02 -5.60
CA ALA A 287 5.74 -22.02 -4.65
C ALA A 287 5.81 -22.60 -3.23
N MET A 288 4.78 -23.33 -2.79
CA MET A 288 4.79 -23.99 -1.48
C MET A 288 5.88 -25.05 -1.39
N GLY A 289 6.08 -25.82 -2.47
CA GLY A 289 7.19 -26.78 -2.55
C GLY A 289 8.56 -26.11 -2.38
N ALA A 290 8.75 -24.94 -2.99
CA ALA A 290 9.96 -24.14 -2.87
C ALA A 290 10.10 -23.52 -1.47
N TRP A 291 9.04 -22.94 -0.89
CA TRP A 291 9.05 -22.38 0.47
C TRP A 291 9.36 -23.42 1.54
N ILE A 292 8.84 -24.65 1.40
CA ILE A 292 9.19 -25.77 2.29
C ILE A 292 10.67 -26.11 2.18
N THR A 293 11.24 -26.14 0.96
CA THR A 293 12.68 -26.36 0.78
C THR A 293 13.49 -25.22 1.41
N ILE A 294 13.12 -23.96 1.16
CA ILE A 294 13.81 -22.81 1.74
C ILE A 294 13.77 -22.88 3.28
N ALA A 295 12.61 -23.19 3.86
CA ALA A 295 12.46 -23.31 5.30
C ALA A 295 13.29 -24.45 5.91
N ASP A 296 13.43 -25.57 5.19
CA ASP A 296 14.25 -26.71 5.61
C ASP A 296 15.75 -26.43 5.47
N ASP A 297 16.18 -25.92 4.32
CA ASP A 297 17.59 -25.58 4.04
C ASP A 297 18.13 -24.54 5.03
N LEU A 298 17.32 -23.52 5.35
CA LEU A 298 17.65 -22.49 6.34
C LEU A 298 17.36 -22.92 7.78
N ARG A 299 16.80 -24.12 8.00
CA ARG A 299 16.42 -24.65 9.33
C ARG A 299 15.59 -23.67 10.16
N LEU A 300 14.63 -23.00 9.51
CA LEU A 300 13.80 -21.94 10.09
C LEU A 300 12.87 -22.42 11.23
N TYR A 301 12.83 -23.72 11.49
CA TYR A 301 12.06 -24.34 12.58
C TYR A 301 12.82 -24.45 13.91
N LEU A 302 14.08 -24.01 13.98
CA LEU A 302 14.85 -23.93 15.23
C LEU A 302 14.46 -22.67 16.02
N ASP A 303 14.51 -22.74 17.35
CA ASP A 303 14.01 -21.66 18.23
C ASP A 303 14.74 -20.32 18.04
N ASP A 304 16.01 -20.36 17.63
CA ASP A 304 16.84 -19.17 17.37
C ASP A 304 16.75 -18.67 15.92
N ALA A 305 16.01 -19.35 15.04
CA ALA A 305 15.93 -18.99 13.64
C ALA A 305 15.00 -17.80 13.44
N THR A 306 15.51 -16.79 12.73
CA THR A 306 14.71 -15.64 12.29
C THR A 306 14.38 -15.79 10.81
N LEU A 307 13.17 -15.38 10.42
CA LEU A 307 12.83 -15.31 9.00
C LEU A 307 13.84 -14.37 8.32
N PRO A 308 14.43 -14.76 7.18
CA PRO A 308 15.31 -13.88 6.44
C PRO A 308 14.51 -12.65 6.02
N THR A 309 14.89 -11.48 6.53
CA THR A 309 14.30 -10.19 6.13
C THR A 309 15.15 -9.47 5.09
N ASP A 310 16.36 -9.96 4.84
CA ASP A 310 17.26 -9.44 3.83
C ASP A 310 16.76 -9.80 2.42
N ALA A 311 16.47 -8.76 1.65
CA ALA A 311 15.96 -8.88 0.29
C ALA A 311 16.96 -9.59 -0.65
N ASP A 312 18.27 -9.45 -0.42
CA ASP A 312 19.29 -10.08 -1.28
C ASP A 312 19.36 -11.60 -1.03
N VAL A 313 19.19 -12.01 0.23
CA VAL A 313 19.11 -13.44 0.60
C VAL A 313 17.85 -14.07 0.01
N LEU A 314 16.71 -13.38 0.09
CA LEU A 314 15.46 -13.86 -0.49
C LEU A 314 15.51 -13.89 -2.02
N GLN A 315 16.08 -12.88 -2.67
CA GLN A 315 16.25 -12.84 -4.13
C GLN A 315 17.09 -13.99 -4.67
N ALA A 316 18.07 -14.50 -3.93
CA ALA A 316 18.84 -15.67 -4.33
C ALA A 316 18.01 -16.97 -4.29
N LEU A 317 16.99 -17.02 -3.45
CA LEU A 317 16.13 -18.19 -3.21
C LEU A 317 14.84 -18.15 -4.06
N GLU A 318 14.44 -16.96 -4.52
CA GLU A 318 13.24 -16.69 -5.31
C GLU A 318 13.16 -17.36 -6.70
N PRO A 319 14.23 -17.53 -7.52
CA PRO A 319 14.08 -17.94 -8.93
C PRO A 319 13.35 -19.27 -9.12
N GLN A 320 13.44 -20.17 -8.14
CA GLN A 320 12.74 -21.46 -8.17
C GLN A 320 11.25 -21.33 -7.84
N VAL A 321 10.89 -20.43 -6.92
CA VAL A 321 9.50 -20.15 -6.50
C VAL A 321 8.68 -19.62 -7.68
N TRP A 322 9.28 -18.74 -8.48
CA TRP A 322 8.59 -17.96 -9.49
C TRP A 322 8.60 -18.58 -10.89
N LYS A 323 9.04 -19.84 -11.02
CA LYS A 323 9.14 -20.54 -12.32
C LYS A 323 7.77 -20.73 -13.00
N ARG A 324 6.70 -20.97 -12.23
CA ARG A 324 5.32 -21.10 -12.71
C ARG A 324 4.45 -19.90 -12.34
N ARG A 325 5.05 -18.73 -12.21
CA ARG A 325 4.33 -17.47 -11.98
C ARG A 325 3.29 -17.24 -13.08
N LEU A 326 2.23 -16.51 -12.74
CA LEU A 326 1.21 -16.13 -13.71
C LEU A 326 1.80 -15.10 -14.69
N ALA A 327 2.08 -15.53 -15.91
CA ALA A 327 2.69 -14.73 -16.96
C ALA A 327 2.31 -15.27 -18.36
N PRO A 328 2.26 -14.40 -19.39
CA PRO A 328 2.16 -14.87 -20.76
C PRO A 328 3.45 -15.58 -21.21
N PRO A 329 3.40 -16.32 -22.34
CA PRO A 329 4.59 -16.89 -22.95
C PRO A 329 5.64 -15.80 -23.22
N PRO A 330 6.94 -16.02 -22.93
CA PRO A 330 7.98 -15.00 -23.08
C PRO A 330 8.08 -14.41 -24.49
N ASP A 331 7.87 -15.25 -25.51
CA ASP A 331 7.86 -14.87 -26.93
C ASP A 331 6.65 -14.00 -27.31
N ALA A 332 5.58 -14.05 -26.52
CA ALA A 332 4.37 -13.25 -26.75
C ALA A 332 4.36 -11.93 -25.94
N VAL A 333 5.29 -11.72 -25.00
CA VAL A 333 5.27 -10.54 -24.10
C VAL A 333 5.33 -9.24 -24.89
N GLU A 334 6.26 -9.11 -25.84
CA GLU A 334 6.41 -7.88 -26.63
C GLU A 334 5.16 -7.58 -27.47
N ASP A 335 4.60 -8.60 -28.11
CA ASP A 335 3.38 -8.46 -28.92
C ASP A 335 2.14 -8.13 -28.06
N LEU A 336 2.00 -8.78 -26.90
CA LEU A 336 0.92 -8.52 -25.94
C LEU A 336 1.03 -7.11 -25.34
N CYS A 337 2.27 -6.66 -25.11
CA CYS A 337 2.62 -5.32 -24.67
C CYS A 337 2.95 -4.39 -25.85
N ALA A 338 2.40 -4.60 -27.03
CA ALA A 338 2.44 -3.59 -28.09
C ALA A 338 1.34 -2.53 -27.86
N HIS A 339 0.21 -2.96 -27.28
CA HIS A 339 -0.95 -2.13 -27.01
C HIS A 339 -1.57 -2.51 -25.66
N ILE A 340 -2.05 -1.50 -24.93
CA ILE A 340 -2.66 -1.69 -23.60
C ILE A 340 -3.87 -2.63 -23.63
N SER A 341 -4.61 -2.68 -24.74
CA SER A 341 -5.70 -3.65 -24.94
C SER A 341 -5.24 -5.12 -24.84
N GLY A 342 -3.99 -5.42 -25.20
CA GLY A 342 -3.39 -6.75 -25.02
C GLY A 342 -3.21 -7.08 -23.53
N VAL A 343 -2.67 -6.13 -22.77
CA VAL A 343 -2.54 -6.23 -21.30
C VAL A 343 -3.90 -6.34 -20.63
N GLU A 344 -4.88 -5.53 -21.03
CA GLU A 344 -6.26 -5.58 -20.50
C GLU A 344 -6.93 -6.93 -20.77
N LYS A 345 -6.68 -7.52 -21.95
CA LYS A 345 -7.23 -8.84 -22.30
C LYS A 345 -6.65 -9.94 -21.40
N VAL A 346 -5.35 -9.95 -21.15
CA VAL A 346 -4.69 -10.94 -20.29
C VAL A 346 -5.10 -10.75 -18.82
N THR A 347 -5.01 -9.52 -18.33
CA THR A 347 -5.25 -9.20 -16.92
C THR A 347 -6.74 -9.14 -16.57
N GLY A 348 -7.62 -8.93 -17.56
CA GLY A 348 -9.06 -8.69 -17.35
C GLY A 348 -9.37 -7.31 -16.75
N LEU A 349 -8.38 -6.42 -16.64
CA LEU A 349 -8.54 -5.07 -16.11
C LEU A 349 -8.99 -4.14 -17.24
N LYS A 350 -10.26 -3.71 -17.23
CA LYS A 350 -10.84 -2.84 -18.28
C LYS A 350 -10.53 -1.34 -18.14
N HIS A 351 -9.82 -0.96 -17.10
CA HIS A 351 -9.62 0.43 -16.67
C HIS A 351 -8.13 0.78 -16.58
N LEU A 352 -7.27 0.01 -17.26
CA LEU A 352 -5.85 0.35 -17.33
C LEU A 352 -5.65 1.65 -18.13
N HIS A 353 -6.58 1.93 -19.05
CA HIS A 353 -6.82 3.29 -19.54
C HIS A 353 -7.60 4.12 -18.52
N ILE A 354 -6.93 5.12 -17.93
CA ILE A 354 -7.59 6.30 -17.41
C ILE A 354 -7.36 7.40 -18.45
N ASP A 355 -8.43 7.86 -19.08
CA ASP A 355 -8.42 9.02 -19.99
C ASP A 355 -7.68 10.19 -19.34
N ASP A 356 -6.92 10.95 -20.13
CA ASP A 356 -6.21 12.19 -19.74
C ASP A 356 -7.18 13.35 -19.36
N ARG A 357 -8.39 13.04 -18.87
CA ARG A 357 -9.45 14.00 -18.52
C ARG A 357 -9.72 14.13 -17.02
N ALA A 358 -8.71 13.91 -16.19
CA ALA A 358 -8.70 14.42 -14.83
C ALA A 358 -7.60 15.48 -14.74
N HIS A 359 -7.96 16.70 -15.14
CA HIS A 359 -7.25 17.92 -14.78
C HIS A 359 -7.56 18.31 -13.34
#